data_AF-A0A2V6CJU9-F1
#
_entry.id   AF-A0A2V6CJU9-F1
#
_cell.length_a   1.000
_cell.length_b   1.000
_cell.length_c   1.000
_cell.angle_alpha   90.00
_cell.angle_beta   90.00
_cell.angle_gamma   90.00
#
_symmetry.space_group_name_H-M   'P 1'
#
loop_
_entity.id
_entity.type
_entity.pdbx_description
1 polymer ?
#
loop_
_entity_poly.entity_id
_entity_poly.type
_entity_poly.pdbx_seq_one_letter_code
_entity_poly.pdbx_strand_id
1 'polypeptide(L)'
;MFEISGNDISSLGDADLRSLVFRLAGAELRAKGYPISCVTAGGDQDAADGGLDVRVECPTDITNPDFVPRRLTGFQVKKPDMSAAAIRDEMRPKGVLRDVIKELADASGAYVIVSA
;
A
#
# COMPACT_ATOMS: atom_id res chain seq x y z
N MET A 1 -30.20 -0.67 -1.31
CA MET A 1 -28.95 -0.03 -1.79
C MET A 1 -27.99 -0.05 -0.61
N PHE A 2 -26.80 -0.62 -0.76
CA PHE A 2 -25.77 -0.55 0.26
C PHE A 2 -24.95 0.72 -0.01
N GLU A 3 -25.06 1.72 0.86
CA GLU A 3 -24.14 2.86 0.85
C GLU A 3 -22.98 2.55 1.80
N ILE A 4 -21.75 2.69 1.31
CA ILE A 4 -20.54 2.60 2.14
C ILE A 4 -20.15 4.02 2.52
N SER A 5 -19.99 4.26 3.82
CA SER A 5 -19.59 5.52 4.42
C SER A 5 -18.16 5.45 4.97
N GLY A 6 -17.60 6.61 5.35
CA GLY A 6 -16.32 6.66 6.06
C GLY A 6 -16.32 5.90 7.39
N ASN A 7 -17.48 5.85 8.08
CA ASN A 7 -17.60 5.11 9.33
C ASN A 7 -17.43 3.60 9.15
N ASP A 8 -17.88 3.06 8.02
CA ASP A 8 -17.71 1.64 7.70
C ASP A 8 -16.22 1.32 7.54
N ILE A 9 -15.47 2.19 6.85
CA ILE A 9 -14.01 2.06 6.69
C ILE A 9 -13.30 2.20 8.04
N SER A 10 -13.62 3.23 8.82
CA SER A 10 -13.03 3.45 10.15
C SER A 10 -13.46 2.39 11.18
N SER A 11 -14.40 1.50 10.88
CA SER A 11 -14.75 0.34 11.72
C SER A 11 -13.90 -0.91 11.42
N LEU A 12 -13.25 -0.99 10.25
CA LEU A 12 -12.47 -2.17 9.81
C LEU A 12 -11.26 -2.44 10.71
N GLY A 13 -10.99 -3.69 11.08
CA GLY A 13 -9.73 -4.03 11.73
C GLY A 13 -8.53 -3.89 10.79
N ASP A 14 -7.30 -3.94 11.32
CA ASP A 14 -6.07 -3.83 10.52
C ASP A 14 -6.02 -4.81 9.34
N ALA A 15 -6.42 -6.07 9.59
CA ALA A 15 -6.44 -7.12 8.57
C ALA A 15 -7.51 -6.88 7.49
N ASP A 16 -8.67 -6.34 7.88
CA ASP A 16 -9.76 -6.04 6.96
C ASP A 16 -9.43 -4.81 6.12
N LEU A 17 -8.82 -3.78 6.73
CA LEU A 17 -8.36 -2.60 6.00
C LEU A 17 -7.24 -2.95 5.02
N ARG A 18 -6.29 -3.81 5.41
CA ARG A 18 -5.30 -4.39 4.47
C ARG A 18 -5.97 -5.12 3.32
N SER A 19 -6.96 -5.96 3.61
CA SER A 19 -7.71 -6.69 2.59
C SER A 19 -8.48 -5.76 1.66
N LEU A 20 -9.03 -4.65 2.17
CA LEU A 20 -9.68 -3.62 1.38
C LEU A 20 -8.68 -2.94 0.44
N VAL A 21 -7.53 -2.48 0.95
CA VAL A 21 -6.47 -1.86 0.13
C VAL A 21 -5.98 -2.80 -0.96
N PHE A 22 -5.74 -4.08 -0.64
CA PHE A 22 -5.38 -5.12 -1.62
C PHE A 22 -6.41 -5.24 -2.74
N ARG A 23 -7.71 -5.30 -2.38
CA ARG A 23 -8.81 -5.41 -3.35
C ARG A 23 -8.95 -4.15 -4.22
N LEU A 24 -8.81 -2.96 -3.63
CA LEU A 24 -8.90 -1.69 -4.35
C LEU A 24 -7.75 -1.52 -5.34
N ALA A 25 -6.50 -1.80 -4.93
CA ALA A 25 -5.35 -1.78 -5.82
C ALA A 25 -5.52 -2.78 -6.98
N GLY A 26 -5.96 -4.01 -6.69
CA GLY A 26 -6.26 -5.01 -7.72
C GLY A 26 -7.39 -4.58 -8.67
N ALA A 27 -8.41 -3.90 -8.16
CA ALA A 27 -9.51 -3.38 -8.97
C ALA A 27 -9.05 -2.28 -9.93
N GLU A 28 -8.20 -1.35 -9.48
CA GLU A 28 -7.60 -0.34 -10.35
C GLU A 28 -6.73 -0.96 -11.44
N LEU A 29 -5.83 -1.88 -11.07
CA LEU A 29 -4.98 -2.58 -12.02
C LEU A 29 -5.81 -3.31 -13.09
N ARG A 30 -6.84 -4.04 -12.67
CA ARG A 30 -7.77 -4.71 -13.58
C ARG A 30 -8.48 -3.73 -14.50
N ALA A 31 -8.99 -2.61 -13.98
CA ALA A 31 -9.68 -1.59 -14.77
C ALA A 31 -8.76 -0.96 -15.82
N LYS A 32 -7.45 -0.89 -15.54
CA LYS A 32 -6.42 -0.36 -16.43
C LYS A 32 -5.78 -1.42 -17.33
N GLY A 33 -6.22 -2.68 -17.27
CA GLY A 33 -5.73 -3.77 -18.11
C GLY A 33 -4.42 -4.41 -17.64
N TYR A 34 -3.99 -4.18 -16.40
CA TYR A 34 -2.81 -4.80 -15.80
C TYR A 34 -3.15 -6.15 -15.14
N PRO A 35 -2.19 -7.09 -15.08
CA PRO A 35 -2.41 -8.37 -14.40
C PRO A 35 -2.68 -8.16 -12.91
N ILE A 36 -3.74 -8.80 -12.40
CA ILE A 36 -4.04 -8.78 -10.96
C ILE A 36 -2.95 -9.47 -10.12
N SER A 37 -2.14 -10.35 -10.72
CA SER A 37 -0.98 -10.97 -10.09
C SER A 37 0.11 -9.96 -9.73
N CYS A 38 0.03 -8.72 -10.24
CA CYS A 38 0.95 -7.66 -9.87
C CYS A 38 0.69 -7.12 -8.46
N VAL A 39 -0.47 -7.39 -7.85
CA VAL A 39 -0.73 -6.99 -6.46
C VAL A 39 -0.61 -8.20 -5.53
N THR A 40 0.12 -8.03 -4.43
CA THR A 40 0.29 -9.01 -3.34
C THR A 40 0.01 -8.35 -1.99
N ALA A 41 -0.43 -9.13 -1.00
CA ALA A 41 -0.61 -8.66 0.38
C ALA A 41 0.46 -9.29 1.28
N GLY A 42 1.03 -8.47 2.17
CA GLY A 42 2.00 -8.88 3.18
C GLY A 42 1.37 -9.88 4.16
N GLY A 43 1.95 -11.07 4.20
CA GLY A 43 1.46 -12.24 4.92
C GLY A 43 2.29 -13.50 4.65
N ASP A 44 3.00 -13.54 3.51
CA ASP A 44 4.05 -14.51 3.23
C ASP A 44 5.32 -14.09 3.99
N GLN A 45 5.51 -14.63 5.19
CA GLN A 45 6.58 -14.26 6.13
C GLN A 45 8.00 -14.66 5.67
N ASP A 46 8.12 -15.19 4.45
CA ASP A 46 9.39 -15.63 3.85
C ASP A 46 9.97 -14.60 2.84
N ALA A 47 9.29 -13.49 2.57
CA ALA A 47 9.81 -12.46 1.69
C ALA A 47 10.77 -11.50 2.43
N ALA A 48 11.93 -11.23 1.84
CA ALA A 48 12.96 -10.33 2.36
C ALA A 48 12.59 -8.83 2.21
N ASP A 49 11.30 -8.50 2.24
CA ASP A 49 10.72 -7.27 1.66
C ASP A 49 10.32 -6.20 2.70
N GLY A 50 10.82 -6.33 3.94
CA GLY A 50 10.89 -5.20 4.87
C GLY A 50 9.56 -4.75 5.48
N GLY A 51 8.47 -5.53 5.35
CA GLY A 51 7.26 -5.40 6.17
C GLY A 51 6.13 -4.53 5.62
N LEU A 52 5.99 -4.39 4.30
CA LEU A 52 4.84 -3.72 3.67
C LEU A 52 3.56 -4.55 3.75
N ASP A 53 2.40 -3.89 3.84
CA ASP A 53 1.10 -4.55 3.96
C ASP A 53 0.51 -4.98 2.61
N VAL A 54 0.71 -4.19 1.56
CA VAL A 54 0.30 -4.52 0.19
C VAL A 54 1.38 -4.01 -0.77
N ARG A 55 1.72 -4.79 -1.78
CA ARG A 55 2.72 -4.44 -2.78
C ARG A 55 2.12 -4.54 -4.16
N VAL A 56 2.45 -3.58 -5.01
CA VAL A 56 2.22 -3.62 -6.44
C VAL A 56 3.55 -3.67 -7.15
N GLU A 57 3.69 -4.67 -8.02
CA GLU A 57 4.86 -4.89 -8.87
C GLU A 57 4.39 -5.29 -10.28
N CYS A 58 4.29 -4.29 -11.14
CA CYS A 58 3.96 -4.48 -12.56
C CYS A 58 5.22 -4.54 -13.43
N PRO A 59 5.20 -5.34 -14.52
CA PRO A 59 6.34 -5.45 -15.43
C PRO A 59 6.57 -4.18 -16.26
N THR A 60 5.56 -3.31 -16.38
CA THR A 60 5.59 -2.07 -17.13
C THR A 60 4.99 -0.94 -16.31
N ASP A 61 5.34 0.30 -16.66
CA ASP A 61 4.79 1.49 -16.01
C ASP A 61 3.26 1.55 -16.15
N ILE A 62 2.61 2.05 -15.10
CA ILE A 62 1.16 2.22 -15.06
C ILE A 62 0.78 3.44 -15.89
N THR A 63 0.00 3.22 -16.94
CA THR A 63 -0.50 4.28 -17.83
C THR A 63 -1.66 5.00 -17.14
N ASN A 64 -1.61 6.32 -17.12
CA ASN A 64 -2.62 7.18 -16.47
C ASN A 64 -2.92 6.73 -15.01
N PRO A 65 -1.91 6.77 -14.11
CA PRO A 65 -2.05 6.29 -12.74
C PRO A 65 -3.10 7.10 -11.94
N ASP A 66 -3.69 6.48 -10.93
CA ASP A 66 -4.64 7.10 -10.01
C ASP A 66 -4.20 6.77 -8.56
N PHE A 67 -4.84 5.81 -7.88
CA PHE A 67 -4.47 5.41 -6.52
C PHE A 67 -3.26 4.48 -6.46
N VAL A 68 -2.91 3.80 -7.56
CA VAL A 68 -1.65 3.09 -7.73
C VAL A 68 -0.71 3.94 -8.60
N PRO A 69 0.16 4.77 -7.98
CA PRO A 69 0.88 5.83 -8.68
C PRO A 69 2.05 5.32 -9.55
N ARG A 70 2.63 4.17 -9.23
CA ARG A 70 3.83 3.63 -9.88
C ARG A 70 3.74 2.12 -10.04
N ARG A 71 4.44 1.57 -11.04
CA ARG A 71 4.53 0.10 -11.24
C ARG A 71 5.10 -0.64 -10.03
N LEU A 72 5.96 0.02 -9.26
CA LEU A 72 6.45 -0.42 -7.96
C LEU A 72 5.82 0.49 -6.91
N THR A 73 4.78 0.00 -6.23
CA THR A 73 4.13 0.74 -5.15
C THR A 73 4.03 -0.14 -3.91
N GLY A 74 4.53 0.35 -2.78
CA GLY A 74 4.31 -0.25 -1.47
C GLY A 74 3.24 0.52 -0.71
N PHE A 75 2.24 -0.18 -0.21
CA PHE A 75 1.24 0.36 0.71
C PHE A 75 1.51 -0.15 2.13
N GLN A 76 1.54 0.78 3.08
CA GLN A 76 1.50 0.50 4.51
C GLN A 76 0.14 0.93 5.04
N VAL A 77 -0.58 0.01 5.66
CA VAL A 77 -1.90 0.23 6.24
C VAL A 77 -1.76 0.49 7.73
N LYS A 78 -2.40 1.55 8.23
CA LYS A 78 -2.33 1.95 9.62
C LYS A 78 -3.71 2.34 10.14
N LYS A 79 -4.08 1.75 11.27
CA LYS A 79 -5.21 2.18 12.07
C LYS A 79 -4.75 2.41 13.51
N PRO A 80 -5.20 3.48 14.19
CA PRO A 80 -6.02 4.58 13.68
C PRO A 80 -5.23 5.56 12.79
N ASP A 81 -5.90 6.64 12.39
CA ASP A 81 -5.31 7.80 11.73
C ASP A 81 -3.98 8.27 12.35
N MET A 82 -3.00 8.55 11.48
CA MET A 82 -1.64 8.87 11.90
C MET A 82 -1.39 10.37 11.99
N SER A 83 -0.76 10.79 13.09
CA SER A 83 -0.17 12.13 13.17
C SER A 83 1.07 12.24 12.27
N ALA A 84 1.44 13.48 11.90
CA ALA A 84 2.66 13.72 11.13
C ALA A 84 3.94 13.21 11.82
N ALA A 85 3.99 13.21 13.15
CA ALA A 85 5.10 12.65 13.91
C ALA A 85 5.14 11.11 13.78
N ALA A 86 3.99 10.46 13.96
CA ALA A 86 3.87 9.01 13.82
C ALA A 86 4.24 8.53 12.40
N ILE A 87 3.88 9.29 11.36
CA ILE A 87 4.30 9.00 9.97
C ILE A 87 5.84 9.02 9.85
N ARG A 88 6.50 10.03 10.43
CA ARG A 88 7.97 10.11 10.39
C ARG A 88 8.61 8.95 11.12
N ASP A 89 8.09 8.59 12.29
CA ASP A 89 8.63 7.50 13.11
C ASP A 89 8.42 6.14 12.42
N GLU A 90 7.28 5.95 11.75
CA GLU A 90 7.00 4.77 10.94
C GLU A 90 7.99 4.66 9.76
N MET A 91 8.19 5.75 9.00
CA MET A 91 9.09 5.74 7.87
C MET A 91 10.56 5.65 8.29
N ARG A 92 10.91 6.22 9.44
CA ARG A 92 12.28 6.40 9.92
C ARG A 92 12.45 5.92 11.35
N PRO A 93 12.31 4.61 11.63
CA PRO A 93 12.55 4.10 12.97
C PRO A 93 13.97 4.47 13.42
N LYS A 94 14.10 5.06 14.61
CA LYS A 94 15.37 5.58 15.16
C LYS A 94 16.06 6.63 14.26
N GLY A 95 15.29 7.35 13.44
CA GLY A 95 15.78 8.39 12.54
C GLY A 95 16.36 7.89 11.22
N VAL A 96 16.39 6.58 10.98
CA VAL A 96 16.92 5.96 9.75
C VAL A 96 15.77 5.51 8.86
N LEU A 97 15.75 5.96 7.61
CA LEU A 97 14.74 5.54 6.64
C LEU A 97 14.78 4.02 6.43
N ARG A 98 13.63 3.36 6.48
CA ARG A 98 13.50 1.92 6.21
C ARG A 98 14.05 1.57 4.83
N ASP A 99 14.72 0.43 4.74
CA ASP A 99 15.36 -0.02 3.50
C ASP A 99 14.34 -0.26 2.39
N VAL A 100 13.16 -0.81 2.70
CA VAL A 100 12.08 -0.96 1.71
C VAL A 100 11.66 0.36 1.06
N ILE A 101 11.71 1.48 1.79
CA ILE A 101 11.39 2.81 1.23
C ILE A 101 12.54 3.28 0.33
N LYS A 102 13.81 3.00 0.70
CA LYS A 102 14.97 3.29 -0.13
C LYS A 102 14.94 2.49 -1.43
N GLU A 103 14.66 1.20 -1.35
CA GLU A 103 14.54 0.30 -2.51
C GLU A 103 13.45 0.76 -3.48
N LEU A 104 12.28 1.15 -2.96
CA LEU A 104 11.23 1.76 -3.77
C LEU A 104 11.71 3.06 -4.41
N ALA A 105 12.40 3.93 -3.67
CA ALA A 105 12.91 5.19 -4.21
C ALA A 105 13.97 4.99 -5.31
N ASP A 106 14.92 4.08 -5.10
CA ASP A 106 15.97 3.72 -6.07
C ASP A 106 15.38 3.18 -7.36
N ALA A 107 14.26 2.46 -7.27
CA ALA A 107 13.53 1.92 -8.41
C ALA A 107 12.49 2.89 -9.00
N SER A 108 12.48 4.16 -8.59
CA SER A 108 11.49 5.18 -9.01
C SER A 108 10.03 4.77 -8.72
N GLY A 109 9.84 3.99 -7.65
CA GLY A 109 8.57 3.54 -7.13
C GLY A 109 7.89 4.56 -6.20
N ALA A 110 6.87 4.09 -5.49
CA ALA A 110 6.09 4.87 -4.54
C ALA A 110 5.89 4.13 -3.23
N TYR A 111 5.92 4.88 -2.12
CA TYR A 111 5.53 4.41 -0.80
C TYR A 111 4.31 5.22 -0.35
N VAL A 112 3.21 4.53 -0.06
CA VAL A 112 1.93 5.12 0.30
C VAL A 112 1.52 4.62 1.68
N ILE A 113 1.20 5.53 2.59
CA ILE A 113 0.55 5.17 3.86
C ILE A 113 -0.95 5.37 3.68
N VAL A 114 -1.73 4.35 4.01
CA VAL A 114 -3.19 4.41 4.09
C VAL A 114 -3.56 4.44 5.57
N SER A 115 -4.14 5.55 6.03
CA SER A 115 -4.65 5.68 7.40
C SER A 115 -6.16 5.94 7.41
N ALA A 116 -6.86 5.38 8.40
CA ALA A 116 -8.32 5.47 8.56
C ALA A 116 -8.79 5.34 10.01
#